data_AF-A0A384J9L8-F1
#
_entry.id   AF-A0A384J9L8-F1
#
_cell.length_a   1.000
_cell.length_b   1.000
_cell.length_c   1.000
_cell.angle_alpha   90.00
_cell.angle_beta   90.00
_cell.angle_gamma   90.00
#
_symmetry.space_group_name_H-M   'P 1'
#
loop_
_entity.id
_entity.type
_entity.pdbx_description
1 polymer ?
#
loop_
_entity_poly.entity_id
_entity_poly.type
_entity_poly.pdbx_seq_one_letter_code
_entity_poly.pdbx_strand_id
1 'polypeptide(L)'
;MFVLHRIIGLSTILFTAVSSQYLSLNSGSLNARLNSTSQTLASLVPKSLTTFDFSPFDLLSQRNANGNYHVGDITLRYRAVGTNSWISVDSAVARNAVTSTGATSANLAPTLPSRIPLDITRAWSVTGADVNLNFTIINKSNTSIEIGALGFPIEFNSIFTGRTAVATQQLCSLVDPNIGLDGGYLRVTPLSGTGPALVVTPLGHTPLEGWRFLEEDTNTALYYQSQTFEGFYSWETYTLAYTQNEWNGTSPWNPGTSVVLTAGQSITKGLRFSASSSISNIETTVANTGTPIAIGVPGYIIPQKCF
;
A
#
# COMPACT_ATOMS: atom_id res chain seq x y z
N MET A 1 66.08 -16.02 39.78
CA MET A 1 64.90 -15.66 40.61
C MET A 1 64.00 -14.79 39.73
N PHE A 2 62.72 -15.18 39.61
CA PHE A 2 61.84 -14.96 38.46
C PHE A 2 61.48 -13.50 38.15
N VAL A 3 61.46 -13.13 36.86
CA VAL A 3 60.91 -11.88 36.33
C VAL A 3 59.47 -12.13 35.88
N LEU A 4 58.52 -11.40 36.46
CA LEU A 4 57.09 -11.49 36.16
C LEU A 4 56.74 -10.58 34.98
N HIS A 5 56.33 -11.14 33.84
CA HIS A 5 55.74 -10.38 32.73
C HIS A 5 54.21 -10.34 32.89
N ARG A 6 53.64 -9.13 33.03
CA ARG A 6 52.19 -8.90 32.94
C ARG A 6 51.78 -8.86 31.46
N ILE A 7 51.00 -9.85 31.04
CA ILE A 7 50.28 -9.80 29.76
C ILE A 7 48.94 -9.10 30.00
N ILE A 8 48.73 -7.95 29.36
CA ILE A 8 47.45 -7.25 29.33
C ILE A 8 46.72 -7.73 28.07
N GLY A 9 45.70 -8.58 28.22
CA GLY A 9 44.81 -8.95 27.13
C GLY A 9 43.80 -7.83 26.87
N LEU A 10 43.90 -7.17 25.71
CA LEU A 10 42.83 -6.31 25.20
C LEU A 10 41.69 -7.21 24.72
N SER A 11 40.57 -7.22 25.44
CA SER A 11 39.33 -7.86 25.00
C SER A 11 38.56 -6.87 24.14
N THR A 12 38.60 -7.03 22.81
CA THR A 12 37.80 -6.25 21.87
C THR A 12 36.34 -6.69 21.99
N ILE A 13 35.50 -5.90 22.65
CA ILE A 13 34.05 -6.12 22.69
C ILE A 13 33.49 -5.69 21.34
N LEU A 14 33.11 -6.67 20.52
CA LEU A 14 32.36 -6.44 19.29
C LEU A 14 30.92 -6.08 19.68
N PHE A 15 30.55 -4.80 19.59
CA PHE A 15 29.15 -4.40 19.68
C PHE A 15 28.47 -4.71 18.35
N THR A 16 27.78 -5.84 18.26
CA THR A 16 26.79 -6.05 17.19
C THR A 16 25.53 -5.28 17.56
N ALA A 17 25.36 -4.09 16.99
CA ALA A 17 24.09 -3.39 17.05
C ALA A 17 23.06 -4.20 16.24
N VAL A 18 22.16 -4.92 16.92
CA VAL A 18 21.02 -5.55 16.26
C VAL A 18 20.06 -4.42 15.90
N SER A 19 19.95 -4.08 14.62
CA SER A 19 18.92 -3.14 14.15
C SER A 19 17.54 -3.72 14.44
N SER A 20 16.62 -2.91 14.97
CA SER A 20 15.20 -3.29 15.11
C SER A 20 14.66 -3.77 13.75
N GLN A 21 13.98 -4.92 13.73
CA GLN A 21 13.36 -5.48 12.52
C GLN A 21 12.35 -4.50 11.89
N TYR A 22 11.77 -3.62 12.70
CA TYR A 22 10.74 -2.67 12.28
C TYR A 22 11.05 -1.23 12.68
N LEU A 23 10.63 -0.30 11.83
CA LEU A 23 10.57 1.14 12.10
C LEU A 23 9.16 1.48 12.60
N SER A 24 9.06 2.13 13.75
CA SER A 24 7.76 2.53 14.31
C SER A 24 7.36 3.92 13.80
N LEU A 25 6.11 4.04 13.34
CA LEU A 25 5.51 5.29 12.90
C LEU A 25 4.14 5.44 13.58
N ASN A 26 4.07 6.28 14.61
CA ASN A 26 2.89 6.41 15.46
C ASN A 26 2.17 7.74 15.21
N SER A 27 0.90 7.69 14.85
CA SER A 27 0.01 8.86 14.75
C SER A 27 -0.85 9.03 16.00
N GLY A 28 -1.75 10.01 16.01
CA GLY A 28 -2.75 10.17 17.07
C GLY A 28 -3.67 8.96 17.26
N SER A 29 -3.98 8.21 16.18
CA SER A 29 -4.95 7.12 16.21
C SER A 29 -4.44 5.75 15.73
N LEU A 30 -3.26 5.69 15.11
CA LEU A 30 -2.69 4.48 14.53
C LEU A 30 -1.25 4.25 15.01
N ASN A 31 -0.89 3.00 15.20
CA ASN A 31 0.49 2.55 15.37
C ASN A 31 0.87 1.75 14.11
N ALA A 32 1.71 2.32 13.26
CA ALA A 32 2.23 1.64 12.09
C ALA A 32 3.65 1.09 12.37
N ARG A 33 3.95 -0.07 11.79
CA ARG A 33 5.32 -0.61 11.74
C ARG A 33 5.69 -0.87 10.30
N LEU A 34 6.86 -0.39 9.91
CA LEU A 34 7.44 -0.63 8.59
C LEU A 34 8.54 -1.67 8.73
N ASN A 35 8.63 -2.63 7.80
CA ASN A 35 9.79 -3.50 7.73
C ASN A 35 11.06 -2.65 7.52
N SER A 36 12.08 -2.83 8.35
CA SER A 36 13.29 -1.97 8.32
C SER A 36 14.10 -2.08 7.03
N THR A 37 13.99 -3.19 6.30
CA THR A 37 14.73 -3.47 5.08
C THR A 37 13.97 -3.04 3.83
N SER A 38 12.67 -3.37 3.73
CA SER A 38 11.85 -3.03 2.56
C SER A 38 11.15 -1.69 2.70
N GLN A 39 10.99 -1.16 3.91
CA GLN A 39 10.11 -0.03 4.27
C GLN A 39 8.67 -0.14 3.74
N THR A 40 8.17 -1.36 3.54
CA THR A 40 6.74 -1.64 3.34
C THR A 40 6.04 -1.79 4.70
N LEU A 41 4.73 -1.56 4.72
CA LEU A 41 3.92 -1.72 5.92
C LEU A 41 3.93 -3.19 6.36
N ALA A 42 4.25 -3.43 7.62
CA ALA A 42 4.17 -4.75 8.25
C ALA A 42 2.94 -4.87 9.15
N SER A 43 2.61 -3.79 9.87
CA SER A 43 1.55 -3.75 10.89
C SER A 43 0.91 -2.36 10.91
N LEU A 44 -0.41 -2.31 11.06
CA LEU A 44 -1.19 -1.09 11.22
C LEU A 44 -2.31 -1.32 12.24
N VAL A 45 -2.03 -0.94 13.48
CA VAL A 45 -2.91 -1.19 14.63
C VAL A 45 -3.64 0.09 15.04
N PRO A 46 -4.98 0.11 15.14
CA PRO A 46 -5.70 1.22 15.72
C PRO A 46 -5.44 1.30 17.23
N LYS A 47 -5.16 2.50 17.74
CA LYS A 47 -4.89 2.72 19.16
C LYS A 47 -6.10 2.43 20.06
N SER A 48 -7.31 2.54 19.52
CA SER A 48 -8.56 2.21 20.22
C SER A 48 -8.83 0.71 20.34
N LEU A 49 -8.12 -0.14 19.58
CA LEU A 49 -8.24 -1.60 19.64
C LEU A 49 -6.89 -2.25 19.31
N THR A 50 -6.00 -2.32 20.31
CA THR A 50 -4.62 -2.77 20.13
C THR A 50 -4.46 -4.27 19.85
N THR A 51 -5.53 -5.05 20.00
CA THR A 51 -5.57 -6.48 19.69
C THR A 51 -5.90 -6.77 18.23
N PHE A 52 -6.24 -5.74 17.45
CA PHE A 52 -6.58 -5.86 16.03
C PHE A 52 -5.50 -5.23 15.17
N ASP A 53 -5.11 -5.89 14.08
CA ASP A 53 -4.16 -5.37 13.10
C ASP A 53 -4.81 -5.40 11.72
N PHE A 54 -4.85 -4.27 11.03
CA PHE A 54 -5.38 -4.22 9.67
C PHE A 54 -4.48 -4.98 8.70
N SER A 55 -3.17 -5.06 8.95
CA SER A 55 -2.23 -5.83 8.13
C SER A 55 -2.19 -7.29 8.57
N PRO A 56 -1.86 -8.24 7.67
CA PRO A 56 -1.68 -9.65 8.01
C PRO A 56 -0.34 -9.91 8.72
N PHE A 57 -0.06 -9.15 9.80
CA PHE A 57 1.24 -9.18 10.50
C PHE A 57 1.58 -10.55 11.06
N ASP A 58 0.57 -11.30 11.54
CA ASP A 58 0.71 -12.67 12.03
C ASP A 58 1.12 -13.67 10.93
N LEU A 59 0.82 -13.35 9.67
CA LEU A 59 1.15 -14.15 8.49
C LEU A 59 2.36 -13.61 7.71
N LEU A 60 3.04 -12.56 8.20
CA LEU A 60 4.09 -11.86 7.46
C LEU A 60 5.25 -12.81 7.05
N SER A 61 5.57 -13.81 7.88
CA SER A 61 6.59 -14.82 7.57
C SER A 61 6.25 -15.70 6.37
N GLN A 62 4.97 -15.84 6.04
CA GLN A 62 4.48 -16.59 4.88
C GLN A 62 4.25 -15.68 3.66
N ARG A 63 4.43 -14.37 3.81
CA ARG A 63 4.16 -13.34 2.80
C ARG A 63 5.37 -12.45 2.50
N ASN A 64 6.56 -12.89 2.87
CA ASN A 64 7.80 -12.12 2.69
C ASN A 64 8.56 -12.47 1.41
N ALA A 65 7.99 -13.30 0.52
CA ALA A 65 8.64 -13.74 -0.70
C ALA A 65 8.48 -12.71 -1.84
N ASN A 66 9.27 -12.91 -2.90
CA ASN A 66 9.09 -12.23 -4.17
C ASN A 66 7.67 -12.49 -4.72
N GLY A 67 7.03 -11.45 -5.22
CA GLY A 67 5.68 -11.51 -5.78
C GLY A 67 4.53 -11.41 -4.77
N ASN A 68 4.77 -11.53 -3.46
CA ASN A 68 3.74 -11.14 -2.49
C ASN A 68 3.64 -9.62 -2.45
N TYR A 69 2.45 -9.02 -2.44
CA TYR A 69 2.28 -7.58 -2.35
C TYR A 69 2.07 -7.08 -0.91
N HIS A 70 2.64 -5.92 -0.60
CA HIS A 70 2.47 -5.20 0.68
C HIS A 70 2.03 -3.76 0.44
N VAL A 71 1.32 -3.15 1.41
CA VAL A 71 1.08 -1.70 1.37
C VAL A 71 2.43 -0.97 1.42
N GLY A 72 2.65 -0.10 0.45
CA GLY A 72 3.94 0.55 0.23
C GLY A 72 4.71 0.01 -0.97
N ASP A 73 4.30 -1.09 -1.58
CA ASP A 73 4.75 -1.43 -2.93
C ASP A 73 4.16 -0.45 -3.97
N ILE A 74 4.69 -0.48 -5.19
CA ILE A 74 4.23 0.33 -6.33
C ILE A 74 4.28 -0.50 -7.61
N THR A 75 3.24 -0.36 -8.43
CA THR A 75 3.18 -0.92 -9.78
C THR A 75 3.00 0.21 -10.78
N LEU A 76 3.64 0.14 -11.94
CA LEU A 76 3.46 1.14 -12.98
C LEU A 76 3.70 0.56 -14.38
N ARG A 77 3.11 1.21 -15.38
CA ARG A 77 3.44 0.99 -16.79
C ARG A 77 3.82 2.32 -17.42
N TYR A 78 4.96 2.34 -18.10
CA TYR A 78 5.46 3.55 -18.75
C TYR A 78 5.89 3.27 -20.18
N ARG A 79 6.02 4.33 -20.98
CA ARG A 79 6.63 4.28 -22.32
C ARG A 79 7.29 5.61 -22.67
N ALA A 80 8.20 5.61 -23.62
CA ALA A 80 8.66 6.87 -24.22
C ALA A 80 7.54 7.45 -25.09
N VAL A 81 7.33 8.77 -25.02
CA VAL A 81 6.31 9.42 -25.85
C VAL A 81 6.60 9.16 -27.33
N GLY A 82 5.56 8.79 -28.10
CA GLY A 82 5.66 8.41 -29.51
C GLY A 82 5.90 6.91 -29.75
N THR A 83 6.05 6.11 -28.68
CA THR A 83 6.05 4.64 -28.76
C THR A 83 4.68 4.07 -28.37
N ASN A 84 4.39 2.85 -28.80
CA ASN A 84 3.09 2.21 -28.53
C ASN A 84 3.14 1.23 -27.35
N SER A 85 4.26 0.53 -27.17
CA SER A 85 4.40 -0.55 -26.18
C SER A 85 4.62 -0.03 -24.77
N TRP A 86 3.82 -0.52 -23.83
CA TRP A 86 3.96 -0.26 -22.40
C TRP A 86 5.02 -1.18 -21.78
N ILE A 87 5.85 -0.62 -20.90
CA ILE A 87 6.86 -1.33 -20.10
C ILE A 87 6.36 -1.38 -18.65
N SER A 88 6.19 -2.60 -18.13
CA SER A 88 5.75 -2.83 -16.75
C SER A 88 6.92 -2.77 -15.76
N VAL A 89 6.68 -2.16 -14.61
CA VAL A 89 7.58 -2.14 -13.46
C VAL A 89 6.76 -2.41 -12.21
N ASP A 90 7.28 -3.26 -11.33
CA ASP A 90 6.62 -3.70 -10.11
C ASP A 90 7.66 -3.91 -9.02
N SER A 91 7.49 -3.25 -7.87
CA SER A 91 8.44 -3.35 -6.75
C SER A 91 8.34 -4.66 -5.96
N ALA A 92 7.25 -5.42 -6.09
CA ALA A 92 7.04 -6.68 -5.37
C ALA A 92 7.74 -7.87 -6.05
N VAL A 93 7.99 -7.80 -7.36
CA VAL A 93 8.53 -8.93 -8.16
C VAL A 93 9.90 -9.40 -7.69
N ALA A 94 10.81 -8.49 -7.34
CA ALA A 94 12.15 -8.81 -6.90
C ALA A 94 12.51 -8.01 -5.64
N ARG A 95 12.02 -8.49 -4.48
CA ARG A 95 12.23 -7.84 -3.19
C ARG A 95 13.71 -7.73 -2.88
N ASN A 96 14.11 -6.53 -2.50
CA ASN A 96 15.46 -6.20 -2.08
C ASN A 96 15.41 -5.12 -1.00
N ALA A 97 16.52 -4.97 -0.26
CA ALA A 97 16.70 -3.86 0.65
C ALA A 97 16.64 -2.53 -0.12
N VAL A 98 15.77 -1.63 0.30
CA VAL A 98 15.65 -0.30 -0.31
C VAL A 98 16.77 0.62 0.18
N THR A 99 17.09 1.65 -0.60
CA THR A 99 18.11 2.63 -0.21
C THR A 99 17.44 3.72 0.62
N SER A 100 17.67 3.74 1.93
CA SER A 100 17.13 4.79 2.81
C SER A 100 17.58 6.18 2.34
N THR A 101 16.62 7.11 2.26
CA THR A 101 16.85 8.54 2.00
C THR A 101 16.50 9.41 3.21
N GLY A 102 16.09 8.77 4.30
CA GLY A 102 15.60 9.37 5.54
C GLY A 102 15.04 8.30 6.48
N ALA A 103 14.52 8.72 7.63
CA ALA A 103 14.08 7.80 8.68
C ALA A 103 12.98 6.83 8.21
N THR A 104 11.99 7.33 7.47
CA THR A 104 10.85 6.57 6.94
C THR A 104 10.66 6.83 5.44
N SER A 105 11.74 7.16 4.75
CA SER A 105 11.78 7.35 3.30
C SER A 105 12.89 6.54 2.67
N ALA A 106 12.64 6.04 1.46
CA ALA A 106 13.61 5.25 0.71
C ALA A 106 13.40 5.34 -0.79
N ASN A 107 14.51 5.26 -1.51
CA ASN A 107 14.56 5.06 -2.94
C ASN A 107 14.33 3.58 -3.28
N LEU A 108 13.44 3.31 -4.23
CA LEU A 108 13.01 1.96 -4.57
C LEU A 108 13.87 1.29 -5.64
N ALA A 109 14.86 1.95 -6.23
CA ALA A 109 15.66 1.40 -7.33
C ALA A 109 16.17 -0.05 -7.12
N PRO A 110 16.57 -0.50 -5.91
CA PRO A 110 16.98 -1.89 -5.69
C PRO A 110 15.90 -2.94 -5.98
N THR A 111 14.61 -2.57 -5.94
CA THR A 111 13.49 -3.50 -6.19
C THR A 111 12.95 -3.41 -7.62
N LEU A 112 13.53 -2.56 -8.47
CA LEU A 112 13.03 -2.28 -9.81
C LEU A 112 14.01 -2.80 -10.87
N PRO A 113 13.54 -3.04 -12.12
CA PRO A 113 14.43 -3.39 -13.22
C PRO A 113 15.55 -2.34 -13.38
N SER A 114 16.75 -2.81 -13.67
CA SER A 114 17.90 -1.91 -13.85
C SER A 114 17.66 -0.95 -15.02
N ARG A 115 18.10 0.31 -14.89
CA ARG A 115 18.11 1.33 -15.96
C ARG A 115 16.74 1.78 -16.46
N ILE A 116 15.67 1.67 -15.68
CA ILE A 116 14.41 2.37 -15.98
C ILE A 116 14.62 3.90 -15.99
N PRO A 117 13.85 4.67 -16.78
CA PRO A 117 14.02 6.13 -16.91
C PRO A 117 13.41 6.92 -15.74
N LEU A 118 12.90 6.23 -14.73
CA LEU A 118 12.22 6.81 -13.58
C LEU A 118 13.09 6.65 -12.32
N ASP A 119 13.08 7.69 -11.49
CA ASP A 119 13.56 7.64 -10.12
C ASP A 119 12.35 7.68 -9.17
N ILE A 120 12.25 6.74 -8.24
CA ILE A 120 11.06 6.54 -7.41
C ILE A 120 11.47 6.52 -5.94
N THR A 121 10.97 7.49 -5.19
CA THR A 121 11.15 7.58 -3.74
C THR A 121 9.82 7.42 -3.03
N ARG A 122 9.77 6.51 -2.06
CA ARG A 122 8.64 6.34 -1.14
C ARG A 122 8.93 7.08 0.16
N ALA A 123 7.92 7.73 0.74
CA ALA A 123 8.00 8.36 2.05
C ALA A 123 6.74 8.09 2.86
N TRP A 124 6.93 7.64 4.09
CA TRP A 124 5.88 7.56 5.10
C TRP A 124 5.95 8.73 6.06
N SER A 125 4.81 9.27 6.45
CA SER A 125 4.72 10.36 7.43
C SER A 125 3.46 10.24 8.28
N VAL A 126 3.37 11.11 9.29
CA VAL A 126 2.21 11.23 10.17
C VAL A 126 1.73 12.67 10.12
N THR A 127 0.41 12.86 10.02
CA THR A 127 -0.23 14.17 10.16
C THR A 127 -1.40 14.03 11.14
N GLY A 128 -1.23 14.55 12.36
CA GLY A 128 -2.26 14.43 13.39
C GLY A 128 -2.59 12.98 13.73
N ALA A 129 -3.83 12.56 13.43
CA ALA A 129 -4.33 11.22 13.69
C ALA A 129 -3.97 10.18 12.61
N ASP A 130 -3.44 10.62 11.47
CA ASP A 130 -3.36 9.81 10.27
C ASP A 130 -1.93 9.39 9.94
N VAL A 131 -1.82 8.25 9.25
CA VAL A 131 -0.57 7.79 8.62
C VAL A 131 -0.68 8.09 7.13
N ASN A 132 0.40 8.56 6.52
CA ASN A 132 0.43 8.96 5.11
C ASN A 132 1.53 8.18 4.38
N LEU A 133 1.25 7.82 3.12
CA LEU A 133 2.18 7.20 2.19
C LEU A 133 2.25 8.06 0.93
N ASN A 134 3.44 8.48 0.53
CA ASN A 134 3.69 9.18 -0.73
C ASN A 134 4.73 8.46 -1.58
N PHE A 135 4.55 8.54 -2.89
CA PHE A 135 5.55 8.20 -3.89
C PHE A 135 5.83 9.42 -4.75
N THR A 136 7.09 9.84 -4.79
CA THR A 136 7.57 10.84 -5.74
C THR A 136 8.27 10.12 -6.89
N ILE A 137 7.79 10.36 -8.11
CA ILE A 137 8.28 9.74 -9.34
C ILE A 137 8.86 10.85 -10.21
N ILE A 138 10.14 10.75 -10.54
CA ILE A 138 10.89 11.73 -11.34
C ILE A 138 11.32 11.08 -12.65
N ASN A 139 11.09 11.75 -13.78
CA ASN A 139 11.72 11.35 -15.03
C ASN A 139 13.19 11.80 -15.04
N LYS A 140 14.12 10.86 -14.89
CA LYS A 140 15.57 11.12 -14.90
C LYS A 140 16.21 10.96 -16.29
N SER A 141 15.41 10.71 -17.32
CA SER A 141 15.88 10.61 -18.70
C SER A 141 15.82 11.98 -19.41
N ASN A 142 16.39 12.04 -20.62
CA ASN A 142 16.37 13.23 -21.47
C ASN A 142 15.18 13.27 -22.45
N THR A 143 14.24 12.33 -22.32
CA THR A 143 13.07 12.20 -23.19
C THR A 143 11.78 12.23 -22.37
N SER A 144 10.67 12.67 -22.93
CA SER A 144 9.39 12.62 -22.24
C SER A 144 8.93 11.17 -22.05
N ILE A 145 8.50 10.84 -20.83
CA ILE A 145 7.97 9.53 -20.45
C ILE A 145 6.48 9.68 -20.15
N GLU A 146 5.67 8.81 -20.73
CA GLU A 146 4.26 8.68 -20.37
C GLU A 146 4.09 7.53 -19.38
N ILE A 147 3.39 7.78 -18.27
CA ILE A 147 2.96 6.78 -17.29
C ILE A 147 1.48 6.50 -17.54
N GLY A 148 1.18 5.32 -18.07
CA GLY A 148 -0.17 4.90 -18.43
C GLY A 148 -0.83 3.98 -17.40
N ALA A 149 -0.05 3.42 -16.46
CA ALA A 149 -0.60 2.81 -15.26
C ALA A 149 0.22 3.18 -14.04
N LEU A 150 -0.45 3.39 -12.90
CA LEU A 150 0.18 3.67 -11.61
C LEU A 150 -0.72 3.15 -10.49
N GLY A 151 -0.27 2.08 -9.84
CA GLY A 151 -1.02 1.36 -8.83
C GLY A 151 -0.30 1.27 -7.49
N PHE A 152 -1.07 1.34 -6.41
CA PHE A 152 -0.61 1.13 -5.03
C PHE A 152 -1.28 -0.13 -4.46
N PRO A 153 -0.54 -1.23 -4.28
CA PRO A 153 -1.06 -2.44 -3.68
C PRO A 153 -1.64 -2.24 -2.28
N ILE A 154 -2.80 -2.84 -2.04
CA ILE A 154 -3.56 -2.74 -0.79
C ILE A 154 -3.65 -4.13 -0.15
N GLU A 155 -2.74 -4.40 0.78
CA GLU A 155 -2.72 -5.61 1.58
C GLU A 155 -3.29 -5.33 2.98
N PHE A 156 -4.50 -5.83 3.23
CA PHE A 156 -5.10 -5.89 4.56
C PHE A 156 -5.51 -7.32 4.87
N ASN A 157 -5.73 -7.66 6.13
CA ASN A 157 -5.83 -9.04 6.57
C ASN A 157 -7.14 -9.72 6.13
N SER A 158 -7.25 -10.13 4.86
CA SER A 158 -8.41 -10.84 4.29
C SER A 158 -8.16 -12.35 4.11
N ILE A 159 -7.14 -12.89 4.79
CA ILE A 159 -6.68 -14.27 4.65
C ILE A 159 -7.34 -15.14 5.72
N PHE A 160 -8.31 -15.98 5.35
CA PHE A 160 -9.02 -16.84 6.30
C PHE A 160 -8.38 -18.24 6.38
N THR A 161 -7.53 -18.56 5.42
CA THR A 161 -6.81 -19.83 5.34
C THR A 161 -6.12 -20.16 6.66
N GLY A 162 -6.37 -21.37 7.16
CA GLY A 162 -5.75 -21.87 8.39
C GLY A 162 -6.32 -21.29 9.69
N ARG A 163 -7.34 -20.41 9.62
CA ARG A 163 -7.98 -19.81 10.80
C ARG A 163 -9.31 -20.50 11.14
N THR A 164 -9.62 -20.57 12.43
CA THR A 164 -10.98 -20.92 12.89
C THR A 164 -11.95 -19.78 12.61
N ALA A 165 -13.26 -20.03 12.62
CA ALA A 165 -14.26 -18.97 12.45
C ALA A 165 -14.09 -17.82 13.46
N VAL A 166 -13.75 -18.15 14.72
CA VAL A 166 -13.48 -17.16 15.78
C VAL A 166 -12.24 -16.33 15.47
N ALA A 167 -11.14 -16.99 15.08
CA ALA A 167 -9.90 -16.28 14.72
C ALA A 167 -10.10 -15.41 13.47
N THR A 168 -10.84 -15.90 12.48
CA THR A 168 -11.22 -15.13 11.28
C THR A 168 -12.00 -13.87 11.66
N GLN A 169 -13.00 -13.98 12.54
CA GLN A 169 -13.76 -12.81 13.00
C GLN A 169 -12.90 -11.81 13.79
N GLN A 170 -11.91 -12.30 14.55
CA GLN A 170 -11.06 -11.47 15.42
C GLN A 170 -9.90 -10.80 14.71
N LEU A 171 -9.35 -11.41 13.66
CA LEU A 171 -8.08 -10.98 13.05
C LEU A 171 -8.26 -10.39 11.66
N CYS A 172 -9.37 -10.70 10.97
CA CYS A 172 -9.52 -10.33 9.57
C CYS A 172 -10.36 -9.07 9.37
N SER A 173 -10.16 -8.46 8.19
CA SER A 173 -11.00 -7.40 7.65
C SER A 173 -11.31 -7.65 6.18
N LEU A 174 -12.33 -6.94 5.68
CA LEU A 174 -12.63 -6.84 4.26
C LEU A 174 -12.44 -5.40 3.80
N VAL A 175 -12.04 -5.27 2.54
CA VAL A 175 -11.77 -3.99 1.88
C VAL A 175 -12.82 -3.79 0.79
N ASP A 176 -13.63 -2.74 0.90
CA ASP A 176 -14.52 -2.34 -0.17
C ASP A 176 -14.08 -1.01 -0.78
N PRO A 177 -13.93 -0.94 -2.12
CA PRO A 177 -13.61 0.29 -2.81
C PRO A 177 -14.87 1.11 -3.14
N ASN A 178 -14.76 2.42 -2.99
CA ASN A 178 -15.58 3.40 -3.70
C ASN A 178 -14.72 4.03 -4.80
N ILE A 179 -14.85 3.54 -6.04
CA ILE A 179 -13.99 3.91 -7.19
C ILE A 179 -14.43 5.27 -7.79
N GLY A 180 -14.48 6.30 -6.95
CA GLY A 180 -15.05 7.61 -7.22
C GLY A 180 -14.05 8.71 -7.59
N LEU A 181 -12.92 8.36 -8.25
CA LEU A 181 -11.87 9.32 -8.64
C LEU A 181 -11.30 10.05 -7.40
N ASP A 182 -11.27 11.39 -7.41
CA ASP A 182 -10.79 12.20 -6.28
C ASP A 182 -11.70 12.13 -5.04
N GLY A 183 -12.95 11.70 -5.22
CA GLY A 183 -13.86 11.34 -4.11
C GLY A 183 -13.77 9.87 -3.72
N GLY A 184 -12.89 9.09 -4.37
CA GLY A 184 -12.74 7.68 -4.11
C GLY A 184 -12.10 7.40 -2.75
N TYR A 185 -12.45 6.28 -2.15
CA TYR A 185 -11.88 5.82 -0.88
C TYR A 185 -12.03 4.32 -0.73
N LEU A 186 -11.25 3.72 0.17
CA LEU A 186 -11.45 2.34 0.62
C LEU A 186 -11.99 2.36 2.03
N ARG A 187 -12.95 1.48 2.31
CA ARG A 187 -13.33 1.12 3.69
C ARG A 187 -12.76 -0.24 4.02
N VAL A 188 -12.08 -0.32 5.16
CA VAL A 188 -11.48 -1.56 5.67
C VAL A 188 -12.17 -1.87 6.99
N THR A 189 -12.96 -2.92 6.98
CA THR A 189 -13.93 -3.21 8.04
C THR A 189 -13.57 -4.52 8.72
N PRO A 190 -13.40 -4.56 10.06
CA PRO A 190 -13.23 -5.81 10.79
C PRO A 190 -14.39 -6.77 10.53
N LEU A 191 -14.09 -8.06 10.34
CA LEU A 191 -15.12 -9.08 10.12
C LEU A 191 -16.09 -9.26 11.30
N SER A 192 -15.71 -8.82 12.50
CA SER A 192 -16.61 -8.76 13.64
C SER A 192 -17.84 -7.89 13.41
N GLY A 193 -17.79 -6.96 12.44
CA GLY A 193 -18.84 -5.96 12.25
C GLY A 193 -18.90 -4.93 13.38
N THR A 194 -17.86 -4.84 14.22
CA THR A 194 -17.79 -3.91 15.34
C THR A 194 -16.37 -3.39 15.55
N GLY A 195 -16.23 -2.29 16.29
CA GLY A 195 -14.93 -1.67 16.56
C GLY A 195 -14.47 -0.69 15.48
N PRO A 196 -13.22 -0.22 15.57
CA PRO A 196 -12.69 0.78 14.64
C PRO A 196 -12.55 0.21 13.23
N ALA A 197 -12.95 1.01 12.24
CA ALA A 197 -12.65 0.75 10.84
C ALA A 197 -11.44 1.58 10.39
N LEU A 198 -10.90 1.28 9.21
CA LEU A 198 -9.88 2.09 8.57
C LEU A 198 -10.42 2.63 7.25
N VAL A 199 -10.17 3.91 7.00
CA VAL A 199 -10.46 4.57 5.73
C VAL A 199 -9.15 4.89 5.03
N VAL A 200 -9.06 4.54 3.76
CA VAL A 200 -7.95 4.95 2.87
C VAL A 200 -8.48 5.99 1.89
N THR A 201 -7.93 7.20 1.91
CA THR A 201 -8.34 8.32 1.03
C THR A 201 -7.16 8.87 0.23
N PRO A 202 -7.42 9.64 -0.84
CA PRO A 202 -6.38 10.33 -1.58
C PRO A 202 -5.60 11.29 -0.69
N LEU A 203 -4.28 11.29 -0.83
CA LEU A 203 -3.43 12.37 -0.36
C LEU A 203 -3.00 13.21 -1.57
N GLY A 204 -3.34 14.50 -1.54
CA GLY A 204 -3.22 15.36 -2.71
C GLY A 204 -4.14 14.88 -3.84
N HIS A 205 -3.72 15.08 -5.09
CA HIS A 205 -4.46 14.61 -6.26
C HIS A 205 -4.06 13.18 -6.62
N THR A 206 -4.67 12.19 -5.95
CA THR A 206 -4.41 10.76 -6.14
C THR A 206 -5.73 10.01 -6.34
N PRO A 207 -6.41 10.19 -7.49
CA PRO A 207 -7.74 9.60 -7.70
C PRO A 207 -7.70 8.06 -7.64
N LEU A 208 -8.81 7.45 -7.21
CA LEU A 208 -9.09 6.02 -7.38
C LEU A 208 -9.81 5.83 -8.72
N GLU A 209 -9.03 5.73 -9.79
CA GLU A 209 -9.53 5.55 -11.16
C GLU A 209 -9.95 4.10 -11.40
N GLY A 210 -9.16 3.14 -10.90
CA GLY A 210 -9.45 1.72 -11.03
C GLY A 210 -9.14 0.92 -9.77
N TRP A 211 -9.77 -0.24 -9.67
CA TRP A 211 -9.51 -1.24 -8.64
C TRP A 211 -9.11 -2.54 -9.33
N ARG A 212 -7.82 -2.87 -9.28
CA ARG A 212 -7.25 -3.95 -10.08
C ARG A 212 -6.78 -5.10 -9.20
N PHE A 213 -7.19 -6.31 -9.55
CA PHE A 213 -6.74 -7.53 -8.88
C PHE A 213 -5.21 -7.71 -9.04
N LEU A 214 -4.55 -8.11 -7.96
CA LEU A 214 -3.11 -8.33 -7.88
C LEU A 214 -2.81 -9.82 -7.97
N GLU A 215 -2.10 -10.22 -9.02
CA GLU A 215 -1.70 -11.60 -9.28
C GLU A 215 -0.51 -12.01 -8.40
N GLU A 216 -0.70 -13.03 -7.57
CA GLU A 216 0.38 -13.68 -6.81
C GLU A 216 0.52 -15.15 -7.22
N ASP A 217 1.57 -15.82 -6.73
CA ASP A 217 1.74 -17.26 -6.93
C ASP A 217 0.55 -18.04 -6.30
N THR A 218 -0.06 -18.91 -7.10
CA THR A 218 -1.17 -19.77 -6.65
C THR A 218 -0.70 -20.96 -5.83
N ASN A 219 0.58 -21.37 -5.96
CA ASN A 219 1.16 -22.48 -5.22
C ASN A 219 1.76 -22.01 -3.88
N THR A 220 0.94 -21.40 -3.04
CA THR A 220 1.34 -20.86 -1.73
C THR A 220 0.63 -21.56 -0.58
N ALA A 221 1.24 -21.56 0.60
CA ALA A 221 0.66 -22.15 1.82
C ALA A 221 -0.64 -21.47 2.28
N LEU A 222 -0.97 -20.28 1.74
CA LEU A 222 -2.15 -19.51 2.09
C LEU A 222 -3.32 -19.74 1.13
N TYR A 223 -3.16 -20.61 0.12
CA TYR A 223 -4.18 -20.93 -0.90
C TYR A 223 -4.74 -19.67 -1.56
N TYR A 224 -3.87 -18.88 -2.17
CA TYR A 224 -4.27 -17.73 -2.98
C TYR A 224 -5.25 -18.13 -4.11
N GLN A 225 -6.23 -17.28 -4.42
CA GLN A 225 -7.37 -17.58 -5.30
C GLN A 225 -8.22 -18.79 -4.84
N SER A 226 -8.40 -18.94 -3.53
CA SER A 226 -9.34 -19.90 -2.96
C SER A 226 -10.51 -19.20 -2.29
N GLN A 227 -11.51 -19.98 -1.86
CA GLN A 227 -12.63 -19.47 -1.08
C GLN A 227 -12.19 -18.76 0.23
N THR A 228 -11.07 -19.17 0.81
CA THR A 228 -10.57 -18.63 2.09
C THR A 228 -9.49 -17.56 1.91
N PHE A 229 -9.05 -17.32 0.68
CA PHE A 229 -8.16 -16.21 0.34
C PHE A 229 -8.26 -15.92 -1.16
N GLU A 230 -9.07 -14.92 -1.51
CA GLU A 230 -9.27 -14.49 -2.90
C GLU A 230 -7.98 -13.89 -3.49
N GLY A 231 -7.36 -12.97 -2.74
CA GLY A 231 -6.20 -12.20 -3.17
C GLY A 231 -6.31 -10.76 -2.71
N PHE A 232 -5.47 -9.91 -3.32
CA PHE A 232 -5.42 -8.49 -3.04
C PHE A 232 -5.69 -7.67 -4.29
N TYR A 233 -5.84 -6.38 -4.09
CA TYR A 233 -6.14 -5.44 -5.14
C TYR A 233 -5.28 -4.19 -4.99
N SER A 234 -5.20 -3.42 -6.05
CA SER A 234 -4.40 -2.21 -6.18
C SER A 234 -5.31 -1.00 -6.37
N TRP A 235 -5.00 0.07 -5.62
CA TRP A 235 -5.50 1.41 -5.91
C TRP A 235 -4.83 1.91 -7.18
N GLU A 236 -5.56 2.02 -8.29
CA GLU A 236 -5.02 2.52 -9.55
C GLU A 236 -5.37 3.99 -9.76
N THR A 237 -4.35 4.84 -9.88
CA THR A 237 -4.48 6.28 -10.17
C THR A 237 -4.46 6.60 -11.66
N TYR A 238 -3.80 5.76 -12.46
CA TYR A 238 -3.78 5.83 -13.91
C TYR A 238 -4.05 4.43 -14.45
N THR A 239 -4.90 4.31 -15.46
CA THR A 239 -5.29 3.00 -16.03
C THR A 239 -5.33 2.96 -17.56
N LEU A 240 -4.86 4.00 -18.26
CA LEU A 240 -4.82 4.03 -19.72
C LEU A 240 -4.12 2.78 -20.32
N ALA A 241 -3.02 2.34 -19.73
CA ALA A 241 -2.26 1.19 -20.22
C ALA A 241 -3.03 -0.14 -20.05
N TYR A 242 -3.92 -0.25 -19.07
CA TYR A 242 -4.82 -1.41 -18.91
C TYR A 242 -6.01 -1.29 -19.86
N THR A 243 -6.59 -0.10 -19.98
CA THR A 243 -7.69 0.21 -20.92
C THR A 243 -7.33 -0.11 -22.37
N GLN A 244 -6.08 0.16 -22.78
CA GLN A 244 -5.60 -0.14 -24.13
C GLN A 244 -5.28 -1.63 -24.36
N ASN A 245 -5.10 -2.40 -23.29
CA ASN A 245 -4.65 -3.79 -23.34
C ASN A 245 -5.70 -4.70 -22.70
N GLU A 246 -5.53 -5.07 -21.43
CA GLU A 246 -6.33 -6.09 -20.74
C GLU A 246 -7.83 -5.77 -20.68
N TRP A 247 -8.19 -4.48 -20.68
CA TRP A 247 -9.57 -4.02 -20.54
C TRP A 247 -10.16 -3.47 -21.86
N ASN A 248 -9.49 -3.68 -22.99
CA ASN A 248 -9.93 -3.13 -24.28
C ASN A 248 -11.28 -3.70 -24.78
N GLY A 249 -11.72 -4.83 -24.23
CA GLY A 249 -13.00 -5.47 -24.53
C GLY A 249 -14.14 -5.05 -23.61
N THR A 250 -13.90 -4.14 -22.66
CA THR A 250 -14.91 -3.65 -21.71
C THR A 250 -14.96 -2.13 -21.68
N SER A 251 -16.00 -1.57 -21.04
CA SER A 251 -16.04 -0.15 -20.71
C SER A 251 -15.74 0.00 -19.22
N PRO A 252 -14.53 0.45 -18.83
CA PRO A 252 -14.22 0.71 -17.43
C PRO A 252 -15.18 1.73 -16.82
N TRP A 253 -15.36 1.66 -15.49
CA TRP A 253 -16.23 2.58 -14.75
C TRP A 253 -15.78 4.04 -14.89
N ASN A 254 -14.47 4.26 -14.81
CA ASN A 254 -13.84 5.55 -15.09
C ASN A 254 -13.00 5.44 -16.37
N PRO A 255 -13.01 6.45 -17.26
CA PRO A 255 -12.12 6.47 -18.42
C PRO A 255 -10.66 6.40 -18.01
N GLY A 256 -9.86 5.57 -18.69
CA GLY A 256 -8.45 5.42 -18.39
C GLY A 256 -7.64 6.67 -18.69
N THR A 257 -6.86 7.16 -17.73
CA THR A 257 -5.97 8.32 -17.90
C THR A 257 -4.49 7.96 -17.78
N SER A 258 -3.62 8.87 -18.23
CA SER A 258 -2.16 8.80 -18.15
C SER A 258 -1.58 10.16 -17.80
N VAL A 259 -0.27 10.22 -17.55
CA VAL A 259 0.45 11.47 -17.36
C VAL A 259 1.78 11.44 -18.09
N VAL A 260 2.15 12.57 -18.71
CA VAL A 260 3.45 12.75 -19.35
C VAL A 260 4.36 13.56 -18.44
N LEU A 261 5.57 13.05 -18.20
CA LEU A 261 6.65 13.73 -17.49
C LEU A 261 7.74 14.12 -18.49
N THR A 262 8.02 15.41 -18.64
CA THR A 262 9.21 15.87 -19.37
C THR A 262 10.49 15.57 -18.58
N ALA A 263 11.66 15.74 -19.19
CA ALA A 263 12.94 15.50 -18.53
C ALA A 263 13.07 16.33 -17.24
N GLY A 264 13.36 15.65 -16.12
CA GLY A 264 13.46 16.26 -14.79
C GLY A 264 12.12 16.56 -14.11
N GLN A 265 10.99 16.39 -14.79
CA GLN A 265 9.67 16.61 -14.19
C GLN A 265 9.33 15.49 -13.20
N SER A 266 8.61 15.85 -12.15
CA SER A 266 8.15 14.93 -11.12
C SER A 266 6.65 15.01 -10.88
N ILE A 267 6.07 13.91 -10.43
CA ILE A 267 4.75 13.86 -9.79
C ILE A 267 4.87 13.24 -8.41
N THR A 268 3.95 13.61 -7.51
CA THR A 268 3.79 12.92 -6.23
C THR A 268 2.34 12.46 -6.10
N LYS A 269 2.18 11.20 -5.69
CA LYS A 269 0.90 10.54 -5.45
C LYS A 269 0.95 9.85 -4.11
N GLY A 270 -0.17 9.79 -3.41
CA GLY A 270 -0.18 9.25 -2.06
C GLY A 270 -1.55 8.91 -1.53
N LEU A 271 -1.53 8.14 -0.45
CA LEU A 271 -2.70 7.66 0.27
C LEU A 271 -2.61 8.10 1.73
N ARG A 272 -3.75 8.44 2.31
CA ARG A 272 -3.93 8.72 3.74
C ARG A 272 -4.70 7.57 4.38
N PHE A 273 -4.21 7.10 5.51
CA PHE A 273 -4.80 6.05 6.33
C PHE A 273 -5.35 6.68 7.61
N SER A 274 -6.68 6.64 7.77
CA SER A 274 -7.39 7.31 8.86
C SER A 274 -8.24 6.30 9.63
N ALA A 275 -8.05 6.22 10.95
CA ALA A 275 -8.88 5.36 11.79
C ALA A 275 -10.27 5.99 11.99
N SER A 276 -11.32 5.24 11.69
CA SER A 276 -12.69 5.57 12.08
C SER A 276 -13.00 4.92 13.43
N SER A 277 -13.72 5.63 14.30
CA SER A 277 -14.06 5.12 15.64
C SER A 277 -15.04 3.95 15.61
N SER A 278 -15.83 3.83 14.54
CA SER A 278 -16.74 2.72 14.29
C SER A 278 -17.06 2.59 12.80
N ILE A 279 -17.60 1.46 12.38
CA ILE A 279 -18.08 1.25 11.00
C ILE A 279 -19.12 2.31 10.60
N SER A 280 -20.02 2.67 11.52
CA SER A 280 -21.06 3.70 11.27
C SER A 280 -20.50 5.11 11.05
N ASN A 281 -19.22 5.34 11.35
CA ASN A 281 -18.58 6.65 11.24
C ASN A 281 -17.64 6.74 10.04
N ILE A 282 -17.60 5.74 9.15
CA ILE A 282 -16.72 5.71 7.97
C ILE A 282 -16.93 6.96 7.11
N GLU A 283 -18.17 7.28 6.77
CA GLU A 283 -18.51 8.41 5.91
C GLU A 283 -18.09 9.75 6.54
N THR A 284 -18.28 9.89 7.86
CA THR A 284 -17.81 11.07 8.60
C THR A 284 -16.28 11.14 8.61
N THR A 285 -15.58 10.01 8.78
CA THR A 285 -14.12 9.96 8.71
C THR A 285 -13.61 10.36 7.32
N VAL A 286 -14.23 9.88 6.23
CA VAL A 286 -13.91 10.31 4.85
C VAL A 286 -14.13 11.82 4.68
N ALA A 287 -15.28 12.34 5.11
CA ALA A 287 -15.57 13.77 5.00
C ALA A 287 -14.53 14.63 5.74
N ASN A 288 -14.09 14.18 6.92
CA ASN A 288 -13.07 14.87 7.73
C ASN A 288 -11.67 14.87 7.08
N THR A 289 -11.39 13.99 6.12
CA THR A 289 -10.13 14.08 5.35
C THR A 289 -10.16 15.17 4.29
N GLY A 290 -11.31 15.81 4.06
CA GLY A 290 -11.55 16.74 2.97
C GLY A 290 -11.93 16.03 1.66
N THR A 291 -12.13 14.71 1.69
CA THR A 291 -12.51 13.92 0.52
C THR A 291 -14.02 14.07 0.28
N PRO A 292 -14.45 14.46 -0.93
CA PRO A 292 -15.86 14.56 -1.26
C PRO A 292 -16.57 13.19 -1.09
N ILE A 293 -17.77 13.20 -0.51
CA ILE A 293 -18.56 11.99 -0.31
C ILE A 293 -20.03 12.22 -0.68
N ALA A 294 -20.64 11.19 -1.26
CA ALA A 294 -22.08 11.14 -1.53
C ALA A 294 -22.74 10.06 -0.67
N ILE A 295 -23.75 10.44 0.10
CA ILE A 295 -24.51 9.55 0.99
C ILE A 295 -25.95 9.46 0.47
N GLY A 296 -26.43 8.24 0.19
CA GLY A 296 -27.81 8.01 -0.23
C GLY A 296 -28.77 7.99 0.96
N VAL A 297 -29.81 8.84 0.96
CA VAL A 297 -30.85 8.90 1.99
C VAL A 297 -32.24 8.87 1.32
N PRO A 298 -33.18 7.98 1.72
CA PRO A 298 -33.05 6.90 2.70
C PRO A 298 -32.29 5.67 2.18
N GLY A 299 -31.81 5.71 0.93
CA GLY A 299 -31.04 4.66 0.28
C GLY A 299 -30.82 4.99 -1.20
N TYR A 300 -30.27 4.06 -1.96
CA TYR A 300 -29.99 4.22 -3.40
C TYR A 300 -31.10 3.68 -4.32
N ILE A 301 -32.17 3.12 -3.73
CA ILE A 301 -33.34 2.61 -4.45
C ILE A 301 -34.55 3.44 -4.02
N ILE A 302 -35.20 4.08 -4.97
CA ILE A 302 -36.43 4.82 -4.75
C ILE A 302 -37.59 3.95 -5.26
N PRO A 303 -38.53 3.52 -4.40
CA PRO A 303 -39.73 2.83 -4.84
C PRO A 303 -40.52 3.68 -5.83
N GLN A 304 -41.06 3.05 -6.88
CA GLN A 304 -41.85 3.73 -7.91
C GLN A 304 -43.10 4.45 -7.35
N LYS A 305 -43.54 4.11 -6.14
CA LYS A 305 -44.67 4.74 -5.43
C LYS A 305 -44.23 5.37 -4.11
N CYS A 306 -43.28 6.30 -4.18
CA CYS A 306 -43.14 7.31 -3.14
C CYS A 306 -44.02 8.51 -3.54
N PHE A 307 -44.87 8.96 -2.60
CA PHE A 307 -45.98 9.93 -2.72
C PHE A 307 -47.34 9.33 -3.13
#